data_AF-A0A2H0Q5E6-F1
#
_entry.id   AF-A0A2H0Q5E6-F1
#
_cell.length_a   1.000
_cell.length_b   1.000
_cell.length_c   1.000
_cell.angle_alpha   90.00
_cell.angle_beta   90.00
_cell.angle_gamma   90.00
#
_symmetry.space_group_name_H-M   'P 1'
#
loop_
_entity.id
_entity.type
_entity.pdbx_description
1 polymer ?
#
loop_
_entity_poly.entity_id
_entity_poly.type
_entity_poly.pdbx_seq_one_letter_code
_entity_poly.pdbx_strand_id
1 'polypeptide(L)'
;MKTKKNAIRYGKVEVDEDLMLEPKIRTTIFLEESMRDNLKQEAVKRGMNYQQLLREIVRDYFDQNNDQDLKKRLDRLEKRVFGA
;
A
#
# COMPACT_ATOMS: atom_id res chain seq x y z
N MET A 1 -9.87 -28.12 48.56
CA MET A 1 -8.58 -28.06 47.85
C MET A 1 -8.81 -27.55 46.45
N LYS A 2 -8.23 -26.41 46.06
CA LYS A 2 -8.27 -25.89 44.68
C LYS A 2 -6.83 -25.64 44.23
N THR A 3 -6.43 -26.35 43.18
CA THR A 3 -5.13 -26.31 42.53
C THR A 3 -4.85 -24.89 42.03
N LYS A 4 -3.74 -24.30 42.50
CA LYS A 4 -3.26 -23.00 42.01
C LYS A 4 -2.78 -23.19 40.57
N LYS A 5 -3.50 -22.59 39.62
CA LYS A 5 -3.06 -22.46 38.23
C LYS A 5 -1.82 -21.57 38.24
N ASN A 6 -0.67 -22.11 37.81
CA ASN A 6 0.53 -21.32 37.58
C ASN A 6 0.26 -20.35 36.43
N ALA A 7 0.07 -19.07 36.77
CA ALA A 7 -0.01 -18.00 35.80
C ALA A 7 1.39 -17.78 35.22
N ILE A 8 1.59 -18.22 33.99
CA ILE A 8 2.80 -17.90 33.23
C ILE A 8 2.73 -16.41 32.91
N ARG A 9 3.55 -15.60 33.58
CA ARG A 9 3.73 -14.17 33.31
C ARG A 9 4.71 -14.02 32.15
N TYR A 10 4.19 -13.84 30.94
CA TYR A 10 4.89 -13.04 29.94
C TYR A 10 4.31 -11.63 30.00
N GLY A 11 5.19 -10.64 30.04
CA GLY A 11 4.84 -9.23 30.25
C GLY A 11 3.70 -8.79 29.32
N LYS A 12 2.83 -7.92 29.85
CA LYS A 12 1.79 -7.25 29.08
C LYS A 12 2.42 -6.53 27.89
N VAL A 13 2.46 -7.19 26.75
CA VAL A 13 2.44 -6.50 25.46
C VAL A 13 1.02 -6.70 24.99
N GLU A 14 0.15 -5.78 25.40
CA GLU A 14 -1.11 -5.55 24.70
C GLU A 14 -0.69 -5.02 23.34
N VAL A 15 -0.72 -5.89 22.32
CA VAL A 15 -0.53 -5.46 20.93
C VAL A 15 -1.86 -4.83 20.54
N ASP A 16 -1.91 -3.49 20.51
CA ASP A 16 -3.02 -2.78 19.88
C ASP A 16 -3.12 -3.25 18.42
N GLU A 17 -4.21 -3.92 18.05
CA GLU A 17 -4.49 -4.33 16.66
C GLU A 17 -4.55 -3.12 15.69
N ASP A 18 -4.75 -1.91 16.23
CA ASP A 18 -4.75 -0.64 15.48
C ASP A 18 -3.37 -0.13 15.06
N LEU A 19 -2.27 -0.76 15.51
CA LEU A 19 -0.89 -0.39 15.15
C LEU A 19 -0.38 -1.12 13.90
N MET A 20 -1.27 -1.73 13.10
CA MET A 20 -1.00 -2.00 11.67
C MET A 20 -0.97 -0.68 10.88
N LEU A 21 -0.13 0.26 11.29
CA LEU A 21 0.24 1.41 10.48
C LEU A 21 0.91 0.86 9.22
N GLU A 22 0.25 1.00 8.07
CA GLU A 22 0.88 0.77 6.78
C GLU A 22 2.27 1.42 6.79
N PRO A 23 3.34 0.70 6.38
CA PRO A 23 4.69 1.23 6.48
C PRO A 23 4.76 2.53 5.68
N LYS A 24 5.01 3.65 6.38
CA LYS A 24 5.24 4.95 5.74
C LYS A 24 6.61 4.93 5.08
N ILE A 25 6.64 4.64 3.78
CA ILE A 25 7.86 4.67 2.98
C ILE A 25 8.13 6.11 2.53
N ARG A 26 9.33 6.61 2.83
CA ARG A 26 9.80 7.91 2.33
C ARG A 26 10.68 7.67 1.11
N THR A 27 10.28 8.21 -0.02
CA THR A 27 11.03 8.10 -1.28
C THR A 27 11.43 9.49 -1.77
N THR A 28 12.68 9.63 -2.19
CA THR A 28 13.16 10.81 -2.92
C THR A 28 13.07 10.53 -4.40
N ILE A 29 12.39 11.42 -5.14
CA ILE A 29 12.28 11.34 -6.60
C ILE A 29 12.89 12.59 -7.23
N PHE A 30 13.52 12.41 -8.38
CA PHE A 30 14.01 13.50 -9.20
C PHE A 30 13.03 13.70 -10.35
N LEU A 31 12.53 14.92 -10.48
CA LEU A 31 11.58 15.32 -11.52
C LEU A 31 12.14 16.54 -12.23
N GLU A 32 11.83 16.66 -13.51
CA GLU A 32 12.08 17.89 -14.25
C GLU A 32 11.28 19.05 -13.64
N GLU A 33 11.85 20.25 -13.69
CA GLU A 33 11.23 21.43 -13.09
C GLU A 33 9.87 21.76 -13.72
N SER A 34 9.77 21.64 -15.04
CA SER A 34 8.52 21.81 -15.78
C SER A 34 7.42 20.84 -15.31
N MET A 35 7.76 19.58 -15.09
CA MET A 35 6.83 18.57 -14.57
C MET A 35 6.40 18.89 -13.15
N ARG A 36 7.34 19.29 -12.28
CA ARG A 36 7.04 19.68 -10.89
C ARG A 36 6.05 20.84 -10.86
N ASP A 37 6.25 21.85 -11.70
CA ASP A 37 5.43 23.05 -11.70
C ASP A 37 4.03 22.78 -12.27
N ASN A 38 3.93 21.96 -13.32
CA ASN A 38 2.64 21.46 -13.82
C ASN A 38 1.89 20.68 -12.73
N LEU A 39 2.58 19.82 -11.98
CA LEU A 39 1.97 19.01 -10.93
C LEU A 39 1.46 19.88 -9.77
N LYS A 40 2.17 20.96 -9.44
CA LYS A 40 1.69 21.96 -8.47
C LYS A 40 0.45 22.69 -8.97
N GLN A 41 0.42 23.12 -10.24
CA GLN A 41 -0.74 23.81 -10.82
C GLN A 41 -1.98 22.90 -10.83
N GLU A 42 -1.82 21.64 -11.24
CA GLU A 42 -2.90 20.66 -11.23
C GLU A 42 -3.41 20.36 -9.82
N ALA A 43 -2.52 20.27 -8.83
CA ALA A 43 -2.92 20.09 -7.44
C ALA A 43 -3.74 21.28 -6.91
N VAL A 44 -3.35 22.52 -7.26
CA VAL A 44 -4.10 23.73 -6.90
C VAL A 44 -5.49 23.73 -7.54
N LYS A 45 -5.61 23.38 -8.83
CA LYS A 45 -6.91 23.28 -9.51
C LYS A 45 -7.86 22.30 -8.83
N ARG A 46 -7.31 21.24 -8.25
CA ARG A 46 -8.07 20.19 -7.53
C ARG A 46 -8.23 20.46 -6.03
N GLY A 47 -7.72 21.60 -5.53
CA GLY A 47 -7.82 21.97 -4.11
C GLY A 47 -7.04 21.04 -3.17
N MET A 48 -5.98 20.39 -3.65
CA MET A 48 -5.17 19.43 -2.88
C MET A 48 -3.68 19.79 -2.90
N ASN A 49 -2.92 19.18 -1.99
CA ASN A 49 -1.47 19.32 -1.98
C ASN A 49 -0.85 18.51 -3.14
N TYR A 50 0.18 19.04 -3.79
CA TYR A 50 0.91 18.35 -4.86
C TYR A 50 1.45 16.97 -4.41
N GLN A 51 1.81 16.81 -3.13
CA GLN A 51 2.23 15.52 -2.57
C GLN A 51 1.08 14.51 -2.51
N GLN A 52 -0.15 14.96 -2.25
CA GLN A 52 -1.33 14.09 -2.25
C GLN A 52 -1.64 13.64 -3.68
N LEU A 53 -1.62 14.57 -4.63
CA LEU A 53 -1.78 14.26 -6.05
C LEU A 53 -0.73 13.26 -6.55
N LEU A 54 0.54 13.46 -6.15
CA LEU A 54 1.62 12.53 -6.49
C LEU A 54 1.36 11.13 -5.91
N ARG A 55 0.85 11.05 -4.68
CA ARG A 55 0.49 9.77 -4.06
C ARG A 55 -0.63 9.06 -4.83
N GLU A 56 -1.66 9.80 -5.25
CA GLU A 56 -2.75 9.26 -6.08
C GLU A 56 -2.21 8.71 -7.41
N ILE A 57 -1.41 9.50 -8.13
CA ILE A 57 -0.82 9.07 -9.40
C ILE A 57 0.02 7.81 -9.24
N VAL A 58 0.87 7.75 -8.21
CA VAL A 58 1.70 6.57 -7.93
C VAL A 58 0.81 5.37 -7.62
N ARG A 59 -0.24 5.55 -6.82
CA ARG A 59 -1.17 4.48 -6.46
C ARG A 59 -1.92 3.97 -7.69
N ASP A 60 -2.48 4.87 -8.49
CA ASP A 60 -3.20 4.52 -9.73
C ASP A 60 -2.30 3.75 -10.70
N TYR A 61 -1.03 4.15 -10.80
CA TYR A 61 -0.04 3.42 -11.61
C TYR A 61 0.20 2.02 -11.07
N PHE A 62 0.37 1.85 -9.76
CA PHE A 62 0.54 0.52 -9.16
C PHE A 62 -0.71 -0.35 -9.32
N ASP A 63 -1.90 0.20 -9.12
CA ASP A 63 -3.16 -0.52 -9.24
C ASP A 63 -3.39 -1.00 -10.68
N GLN A 64 -3.11 -0.15 -11.68
CA GLN A 64 -3.17 -0.54 -13.09
C GLN A 64 -2.16 -1.63 -13.46
N ASN A 65 -0.94 -1.56 -12.92
CA ASN A 65 0.09 -2.58 -13.18
C ASN A 65 -0.21 -3.90 -12.45
N ASN A 66 -0.75 -3.84 -11.22
CA ASN A 66 -1.15 -5.01 -10.46
C ASN A 66 -2.33 -5.71 -11.13
N ASP A 67 -3.32 -4.99 -11.66
CA ASP A 67 -4.43 -5.58 -12.41
C ASP A 67 -3.97 -6.28 -13.69
N GLN A 68 -2.98 -5.74 -14.39
CA GLN A 68 -2.37 -6.42 -15.53
C GLN A 68 -1.60 -7.68 -15.13
N ASP A 69 -0.88 -7.66 -13.99
CA ASP A 69 -0.18 -8.85 -13.50
C ASP A 69 -1.17 -9.92 -12.98
N LEU A 70 -2.24 -9.50 -12.30
CA LEU A 70 -3.34 -10.38 -11.88
C LEU A 70 -4.00 -11.06 -13.08
N LYS A 71 -4.31 -10.31 -14.15
CA LYS A 71 -4.80 -10.89 -15.41
C LYS A 71 -3.82 -11.90 -15.99
N LYS A 72 -2.53 -11.58 -16.09
CA LYS A 72 -1.50 -12.52 -16.57
C LYS A 72 -1.36 -13.76 -15.67
N ARG A 73 -1.57 -13.63 -14.36
CA ARG A 73 -1.55 -14.77 -13.40
C ARG A 73 -2.80 -15.63 -13.55
N LEU A 74 -3.97 -15.03 -13.72
CA LEU A 74 -5.23 -15.71 -14.00
C LEU A 74 -5.17 -16.48 -15.33
N ASP A 75 -4.72 -15.85 -16.42
CA ASP A 75 -4.56 -16.51 -17.72
C ASP A 75 -3.61 -17.73 -17.64
N ARG A 76 -2.53 -17.62 -16.85
CA ARG A 76 -1.60 -18.73 -16.61
C ARG A 76 -2.22 -19.86 -15.78
N LEU A 77 -3.08 -19.51 -14.81
CA LEU A 77 -3.82 -20.48 -14.01
C LEU A 77 -4.89 -21.18 -14.85
N GLU A 78 -5.67 -20.44 -15.65
CA GLU A 78 -6.67 -21.03 -16.54
C GLU A 78 -6.04 -21.96 -17.57
N LYS A 79 -4.93 -21.58 -18.19
CA LYS A 79 -4.17 -22.49 -19.08
C LYS A 79 -3.63 -23.73 -18.37
N ARG A 80 -3.38 -23.68 -17.06
CA ARG A 80 -2.89 -24.85 -16.28
C ARG A 80 -4.01 -25.73 -15.76
N VAL A 81 -5.16 -25.15 -15.44
CA VAL A 81 -6.31 -25.86 -14.84
C VAL A 81 -7.28 -26.36 -15.91
N PHE A 82 -7.47 -25.59 -16.98
CA PHE A 82 -8.42 -25.86 -18.07
C PHE A 82 -7.73 -26.09 -19.43
N GLY A 83 -6.40 -26.04 -19.48
CA GLY A 83 -5.64 -26.39 -20.69
C GLY A 83 -5.66 -27.89 -20.94
N ALA A 84 -6.63 -28.31 -21.76
CA ALA A 84 -6.52 -29.44 -22.67
C ALA A 84 -5.65 -29.07 -23.88
#